data_AF-A0A2V1C4A0-F1
#
_entry.id   AF-A0A2V1C4A0-F1
#
_cell.length_a   1.000
_cell.length_b   1.000
_cell.length_c   1.000
_cell.angle_alpha   90.00
_cell.angle_beta   90.00
_cell.angle_gamma   90.00
#
_symmetry.space_group_name_H-M   'P 1'
#
loop_
_entity.id
_entity.type
_entity.pdbx_description
1 polymer ?
#
loop_
_entity_poly.entity_id
_entity_poly.type
_entity_poly.pdbx_seq_one_letter_code
_entity_poly.pdbx_strand_id
1 'polypeptide(L)'
;MTFCIEPALYAYLDNLFDIYIEASASHPLSPFLYNDLSYEVKRDFESGGPKKVFLKCPWVKYHKMIEVETGKIVAWSRWHFPRPLKDEERGKMDPDYFDDMPAGANAALLKEWFDKLEEVESKYIDREKGFFINYLAVLPSYQRLGLGRQLLDIGLKEADKLGASVFLVATEMGAGLYKKAGFQEIERFSIDAKPWGGDGETVFRSMRREPQVESPDMQRQSE
;
A
#
# COMPACT_ATOMS: atom_id res chain seq x y z
N MET A 1 13.48 -1.30 22.20
CA MET A 1 13.54 -1.12 20.75
C MET A 1 12.73 0.12 20.43
N THR A 2 13.40 1.13 19.91
CA THR A 2 12.81 2.45 19.68
C THR A 2 12.67 2.67 18.19
N PHE A 3 11.51 3.18 17.75
CA PHE A 3 11.23 3.40 16.34
C PHE A 3 10.90 4.85 16.06
N CYS A 4 11.41 5.36 14.95
CA CYS A 4 11.09 6.69 14.43
C CYS A 4 10.49 6.57 13.04
N ILE A 5 9.49 7.40 12.73
CA ILE A 5 8.90 7.53 11.40
C ILE A 5 9.38 8.83 10.76
N GLU A 6 9.88 8.74 9.53
CA GLU A 6 10.36 9.88 8.76
C GLU A 6 9.82 9.84 7.33
N PRO A 7 9.69 10.99 6.64
CA PRO A 7 9.52 11.00 5.20
C PRO A 7 10.67 10.25 4.51
N ALA A 8 10.34 9.43 3.52
CA ALA A 8 11.35 8.75 2.72
C ALA A 8 11.88 9.68 1.61
N LEU A 9 13.19 9.63 1.38
CA LEU A 9 13.85 10.27 0.24
C LEU A 9 13.90 9.29 -0.94
N TYR A 10 14.00 9.83 -2.16
CA TYR A 10 14.12 9.03 -3.39
C TYR A 10 15.21 7.96 -3.32
N ALA A 11 16.36 8.30 -2.71
CA ALA A 11 17.50 7.39 -2.56
C ALA A 11 17.20 6.13 -1.72
N TYR A 12 16.11 6.10 -0.95
CA TYR A 12 15.72 4.94 -0.15
C TYR A 12 14.73 4.02 -0.87
N LEU A 13 14.19 4.38 -2.03
CA LEU A 13 13.09 3.63 -2.64
C LEU A 13 13.47 2.18 -2.92
N ASP A 14 14.66 1.88 -3.41
CA ASP A 14 15.11 0.50 -3.59
C ASP A 14 15.08 -0.30 -2.28
N ASN A 15 15.59 0.28 -1.20
CA ASN A 15 15.57 -0.35 0.13
C ASN A 15 14.14 -0.56 0.65
N LEU A 16 13.18 0.29 0.29
CA LEU A 16 11.78 0.10 0.64
C LEU A 16 11.19 -1.11 -0.11
N PHE A 17 11.51 -1.24 -1.39
CA PHE A 17 11.05 -2.37 -2.19
C PHE A 17 11.74 -3.69 -1.81
N ASP A 18 12.97 -3.65 -1.30
CA ASP A 18 13.58 -4.82 -0.63
C ASP A 18 12.69 -5.32 0.52
N ILE A 19 12.25 -4.41 1.40
CA ILE A 19 11.36 -4.73 2.54
C ILE A 19 10.01 -5.27 2.03
N TYR A 20 9.46 -4.69 0.97
CA TYR A 20 8.19 -5.14 0.40
C TYR A 20 8.29 -6.55 -0.19
N ILE A 21 9.36 -6.84 -0.93
CA ILE A 21 9.61 -8.17 -1.51
C ILE A 21 9.74 -9.21 -0.40
N GLU A 22 10.49 -8.89 0.67
CA GLU A 22 10.65 -9.78 1.82
C GLU A 22 9.33 -9.98 2.57
N ALA A 23 8.58 -8.91 2.84
CA ALA A 23 7.31 -8.96 3.55
C ALA A 23 6.19 -9.67 2.76
N SER A 24 6.27 -9.67 1.43
CA SER A 24 5.32 -10.34 0.52
C SER A 24 5.74 -11.75 0.12
N ALA A 25 6.92 -12.23 0.53
CA ALA A 25 7.44 -13.53 0.11
C ALA A 25 6.52 -14.71 0.47
N SER A 26 5.76 -14.61 1.57
CA SER A 26 4.79 -15.62 2.00
C SER A 26 3.40 -15.44 1.38
N HIS A 27 3.20 -14.46 0.50
CA HIS A 27 1.91 -14.22 -0.15
C HIS A 27 1.61 -15.34 -1.17
N PRO A 28 0.39 -15.90 -1.22
CA PRO A 28 0.08 -17.05 -2.09
C PRO A 28 0.33 -16.82 -3.59
N LEU A 29 0.21 -15.58 -4.07
CA LEU A 29 0.52 -15.23 -5.47
C LEU A 29 2.02 -14.99 -5.75
N SER A 30 2.84 -14.75 -4.72
CA SER A 30 4.27 -14.42 -4.90
C SER A 30 5.03 -15.46 -5.74
N PRO A 31 4.84 -16.78 -5.53
CA PRO A 31 5.47 -17.83 -6.34
C PRO A 31 4.80 -18.07 -7.70
N PHE A 32 4.00 -17.13 -8.22
CA PHE A 32 3.43 -17.22 -9.58
C PHE A 32 3.59 -15.94 -10.39
N LEU A 33 3.92 -14.82 -9.75
CA LEU A 33 4.08 -13.52 -10.40
C LEU A 33 5.47 -13.36 -11.05
N TYR A 34 6.52 -13.88 -10.41
CA TYR A 34 7.92 -13.51 -10.68
C TYR A 34 8.89 -14.69 -10.74
N ASN A 35 8.40 -15.87 -11.12
CA ASN A 35 9.09 -17.16 -10.88
C ASN A 35 10.48 -17.27 -11.50
N ASP A 36 10.71 -16.57 -12.61
CA ASP A 36 11.96 -16.63 -13.36
C ASP A 36 12.79 -15.35 -13.25
N LEU A 37 12.37 -14.38 -12.40
CA LEU A 37 13.10 -13.12 -12.23
C LEU A 37 14.19 -13.26 -11.17
N SER A 38 15.36 -12.66 -11.43
CA SER A 38 16.33 -12.41 -10.36
C SER A 38 15.75 -11.42 -9.34
N TYR A 39 16.30 -11.43 -8.14
CA TYR A 39 15.90 -10.51 -7.08
C TYR A 39 16.03 -9.05 -7.52
N GLU A 40 17.13 -8.71 -8.20
CA GLU A 40 17.41 -7.37 -8.70
C GLU A 40 16.38 -6.94 -9.74
N VAL A 41 16.06 -7.80 -10.70
CA VAL A 41 15.04 -7.50 -11.73
C VAL A 41 13.67 -7.32 -11.11
N LYS A 42 13.30 -8.16 -10.13
CA LYS A 42 12.04 -8.01 -9.38
C LYS A 42 12.00 -6.66 -8.65
N ARG A 43 13.06 -6.28 -7.95
CA ARG A 43 13.14 -4.98 -7.24
C ARG A 43 13.07 -3.80 -8.20
N ASP A 44 13.79 -3.86 -9.31
CA ASP A 44 13.80 -2.77 -10.29
C ASP A 44 12.42 -2.60 -10.93
N PHE A 45 11.73 -3.69 -11.23
CA PHE A 45 10.35 -3.66 -11.72
C PHE A 45 9.37 -3.10 -10.68
N GLU A 46 9.35 -3.66 -9.47
CA GLU A 46 8.45 -3.25 -8.38
C GLU A 46 8.69 -1.79 -7.97
N SER A 47 9.94 -1.31 -7.99
CA SER A 47 10.29 0.05 -7.62
C SER A 47 10.21 1.08 -8.75
N GLY A 48 10.21 0.65 -10.02
CA GLY A 48 10.32 1.53 -11.18
C GLY A 48 9.17 2.54 -11.30
N GLY A 49 7.93 2.05 -11.21
CA GLY A 49 6.74 2.90 -11.18
C GLY A 49 6.67 3.81 -9.96
N PRO A 50 6.81 3.27 -8.75
CA PRO A 50 6.89 4.04 -7.52
C PRO A 50 7.95 5.16 -7.54
N LYS A 51 9.13 4.93 -8.14
CA LYS A 51 10.15 5.97 -8.37
C LYS A 51 9.66 7.08 -9.27
N LYS A 52 8.98 6.76 -10.38
CA LYS A 52 8.38 7.78 -11.27
C LYS A 52 7.28 8.56 -10.57
N VAL A 53 6.44 7.89 -9.80
CA VAL A 53 5.38 8.50 -8.97
C VAL A 53 5.99 9.47 -7.97
N PHE A 54 7.07 9.08 -7.27
CA PHE A 54 7.76 9.95 -6.31
C PHE A 54 8.18 11.28 -6.95
N LEU A 55 8.68 11.25 -8.19
CA LEU A 55 9.17 12.44 -8.89
C LEU A 55 8.06 13.31 -9.48
N LYS A 56 6.93 12.71 -9.87
CA LYS A 56 5.86 13.40 -10.64
C LYS A 56 4.62 13.74 -9.82
N CYS A 57 4.40 13.06 -8.70
CA CYS A 57 3.16 13.13 -7.93
C CYS A 57 3.46 13.62 -6.51
N PRO A 58 3.61 14.94 -6.27
CA PRO A 58 3.95 15.48 -4.94
C PRO A 58 2.86 15.25 -3.86
N TRP A 59 1.65 14.88 -4.27
CA TRP A 59 0.58 14.45 -3.34
C TRP A 59 0.74 13.01 -2.85
N VAL A 60 1.67 12.24 -3.43
CA VAL A 60 2.00 10.88 -2.99
C VAL A 60 3.19 10.95 -2.04
N LYS A 61 3.00 10.51 -0.80
CA LYS A 61 4.01 10.59 0.25
C LYS A 61 4.46 9.20 0.68
N TYR A 62 5.77 9.05 0.82
CA TYR A 62 6.41 7.84 1.31
C TYR A 62 6.92 8.09 2.72
N HIS A 63 6.68 7.16 3.63
CA HIS A 63 7.19 7.21 5.00
C HIS A 63 7.97 5.95 5.29
N LYS A 64 9.15 6.09 5.88
CA LYS A 64 9.99 4.99 6.35
C LYS A 64 9.98 4.97 7.87
N MET A 65 10.11 3.78 8.44
CA MET A 65 10.30 3.59 9.87
C MET A 65 11.68 3.01 10.14
N ILE A 66 12.39 3.62 11.07
CA ILE A 66 13.78 3.33 11.41
C ILE A 66 13.85 2.81 12.84
N GLU A 67 14.57 1.71 13.05
CA GLU A 67 15.02 1.29 14.38
C GLU A 67 16.18 2.21 14.80
N VAL A 68 15.97 3.01 15.84
CA VAL A 68 16.87 4.09 16.23
C VAL A 68 18.26 3.57 16.60
N GLU A 69 18.31 2.42 17.27
CA GLU A 69 19.55 1.84 17.78
C GLU A 69 20.48 1.34 16.66
N THR A 70 19.93 0.93 15.51
CA THR A 70 20.70 0.34 14.40
C THR A 70 20.73 1.22 13.15
N GLY A 71 19.85 2.21 13.05
CA GLY A 71 19.64 2.99 11.83
C GLY A 71 18.97 2.21 10.70
N LYS A 72 18.52 0.98 10.94
CA LYS A 72 17.91 0.11 9.94
C LYS A 72 16.48 0.56 9.61
N ILE A 73 16.14 0.63 8.33
CA ILE A 73 14.74 0.78 7.89
C ILE A 73 14.05 -0.57 8.04
N VAL A 74 12.94 -0.61 8.77
CA VAL A 74 12.26 -1.86 9.14
C VAL A 74 10.82 -1.96 8.64
N ALA A 75 10.23 -0.82 8.26
CA ALA A 75 8.89 -0.76 7.71
C ALA A 75 8.71 0.52 6.90
N TRP A 76 7.69 0.57 6.03
CA TRP A 76 7.36 1.76 5.27
C TRP A 76 5.91 1.76 4.78
N SER A 77 5.44 2.92 4.33
CA SER A 77 4.13 3.09 3.70
C SER A 77 4.15 4.12 2.57
N ARG A 78 3.20 3.99 1.63
CA ARG A 78 2.92 4.96 0.56
C ARG A 78 1.47 5.41 0.61
N TRP A 79 1.29 6.73 0.68
CA TRP A 79 -0.01 7.38 0.83
C TRP A 79 -0.29 8.32 -0.34
N HIS A 80 -1.50 8.24 -0.89
CA HIS A 80 -2.04 9.19 -1.85
C HIS A 80 -2.97 10.15 -1.10
N PHE A 81 -2.62 11.44 -1.13
CA PHE A 81 -3.42 12.50 -0.50
C PHE A 81 -4.41 13.07 -1.52
N PRO A 82 -5.62 13.47 -1.08
CA PRO A 82 -6.59 14.11 -1.96
C PRO A 82 -6.05 15.44 -2.48
N ARG A 83 -6.39 15.76 -3.73
CA ARG A 83 -6.02 17.03 -4.35
C ARG A 83 -7.00 17.45 -5.44
N PRO A 84 -7.05 18.74 -5.80
CA PRO A 84 -7.75 19.17 -7.01
C PRO A 84 -7.19 18.46 -8.25
N LEU A 85 -8.08 17.95 -9.10
CA LEU A 85 -7.71 17.37 -10.40
C LEU A 85 -7.83 18.41 -11.51
N LYS A 86 -6.88 18.36 -12.44
CA LYS A 86 -7.02 19.03 -13.74
C LYS A 86 -8.01 18.25 -14.60
N ASP A 87 -8.64 18.92 -15.55
CA ASP A 87 -9.67 18.30 -16.41
C ASP A 87 -9.14 17.09 -17.19
N GLU A 88 -7.89 17.15 -17.65
CA GLU A 88 -7.20 16.04 -18.35
C GLU A 88 -6.95 14.80 -17.48
N GLU A 89 -7.05 14.94 -16.15
CA GLU A 89 -6.83 13.88 -15.15
C GLU A 89 -8.15 13.28 -14.66
N ARG A 90 -9.29 13.93 -14.94
CA ARG A 90 -10.62 13.45 -14.55
C ARG A 90 -10.96 12.19 -15.34
N GLY A 91 -11.46 11.18 -14.64
CA GLY A 91 -11.74 9.86 -15.23
C GLY A 91 -10.49 9.00 -15.51
N LYS A 92 -9.31 9.43 -15.07
CA LYS A 92 -8.08 8.64 -15.10
C LYS A 92 -7.65 8.29 -13.67
N MET A 93 -7.02 7.13 -13.49
CA MET A 93 -6.35 6.79 -12.24
C MET A 93 -5.05 7.58 -12.07
N ASP A 94 -4.54 7.66 -10.83
CA ASP A 94 -3.15 8.07 -10.64
C ASP A 94 -2.26 7.05 -11.36
N PRO A 95 -1.29 7.50 -12.15
CA PRO A 95 -0.43 6.57 -12.86
C PRO A 95 0.50 5.88 -11.85
N ASP A 96 0.20 4.64 -11.50
CA ASP A 96 1.17 3.75 -10.86
C ASP A 96 2.00 3.12 -11.99
N TYR A 97 3.02 3.84 -12.43
CA TYR A 97 3.71 3.60 -13.71
C TYR A 97 4.48 2.26 -13.74
N PHE A 98 3.81 1.12 -13.89
CA PHE A 98 4.54 -0.12 -14.17
C PHE A 98 5.23 0.01 -15.54
N ASP A 99 6.53 -0.28 -15.55
CA ASP A 99 7.29 -0.42 -16.79
C ASP A 99 6.79 -1.62 -17.60
N ASP A 100 7.31 -1.77 -18.82
CA ASP A 100 7.05 -2.97 -19.62
C ASP A 100 7.35 -4.23 -18.79
N MET A 101 6.45 -5.21 -18.88
CA MET A 101 6.55 -6.46 -18.12
C MET A 101 7.91 -7.12 -18.39
N PRO A 102 8.72 -7.40 -17.36
CA PRO A 102 10.03 -7.99 -17.57
C PRO A 102 9.87 -9.41 -18.11
N ALA A 103 10.80 -9.82 -18.98
CA ALA A 103 10.84 -11.19 -19.47
C ALA A 103 10.99 -12.17 -18.29
N GLY A 104 10.08 -13.15 -18.19
CA GLY A 104 10.02 -14.08 -17.06
C GLY A 104 9.00 -13.72 -15.97
N ALA A 105 8.36 -12.54 -16.06
CA ALA A 105 7.16 -12.27 -15.28
C ALA A 105 5.92 -12.94 -15.90
N ASN A 106 4.97 -13.30 -15.04
CA ASN A 106 3.68 -13.80 -15.48
C ASN A 106 2.76 -12.65 -15.89
N ALA A 107 2.94 -12.18 -17.14
CA ALA A 107 2.24 -11.02 -17.66
C ALA A 107 0.71 -11.16 -17.61
N ALA A 108 0.17 -12.37 -17.79
CA ALA A 108 -1.28 -12.61 -17.74
C ALA A 108 -1.83 -12.43 -16.31
N LEU A 109 -1.16 -13.01 -15.31
CA LEU A 109 -1.55 -12.87 -13.91
C LEU A 109 -1.40 -11.44 -13.39
N LEU A 110 -0.29 -10.78 -13.74
CA LEU A 110 -0.07 -9.37 -13.41
C LEU A 110 -1.13 -8.47 -14.06
N LYS A 111 -1.47 -8.73 -15.33
CA LYS A 111 -2.53 -7.99 -16.02
C LYS A 111 -3.88 -8.19 -15.31
N GLU A 112 -4.26 -9.42 -14.95
CA GLU A 112 -5.50 -9.66 -14.21
C GLU A 112 -5.52 -8.91 -12.87
N TRP A 113 -4.40 -8.93 -12.14
CA TRP A 113 -4.25 -8.18 -10.90
C TRP A 113 -4.46 -6.67 -11.10
N PHE A 114 -3.79 -6.08 -12.09
CA PHE A 114 -3.91 -4.65 -12.38
C PHE A 114 -5.30 -4.26 -12.88
N ASP A 115 -5.92 -5.06 -13.75
CA ASP A 115 -7.27 -4.82 -14.24
C ASP A 115 -8.28 -4.78 -13.07
N LYS A 116 -8.17 -5.73 -12.10
CA LYS A 116 -9.05 -5.75 -10.92
C LYS A 116 -8.78 -4.61 -9.95
N LEU A 117 -7.51 -4.24 -9.76
CA LEU A 117 -7.17 -3.05 -8.97
C LEU A 117 -7.76 -1.79 -9.59
N GLU A 118 -7.58 -1.58 -10.89
CA GLU A 118 -8.13 -0.41 -11.59
C GLU A 118 -9.67 -0.37 -11.49
N GLU A 119 -10.34 -1.52 -11.61
CA GLU A 119 -11.78 -1.62 -11.44
C GLU A 119 -12.23 -1.14 -10.06
N VAL A 120 -11.60 -1.61 -8.97
CA VAL A 120 -12.01 -1.20 -7.62
C VAL A 120 -11.60 0.24 -7.29
N GLU A 121 -10.43 0.68 -7.73
CA GLU A 121 -9.96 2.05 -7.52
C GLU A 121 -10.87 3.05 -8.22
N SER A 122 -11.28 2.77 -9.45
CA SER A 122 -12.19 3.65 -10.21
C SER A 122 -13.59 3.75 -9.63
N LYS A 123 -14.07 2.70 -8.95
CA LYS A 123 -15.37 2.70 -8.26
C LYS A 123 -15.33 3.48 -6.94
N TYR A 124 -14.24 3.39 -6.18
CA TYR A 124 -14.26 3.75 -4.76
C TYR A 124 -13.32 4.90 -4.36
N ILE A 125 -12.31 5.23 -5.16
CA ILE A 125 -11.38 6.32 -4.86
C ILE A 125 -11.86 7.62 -5.51
N ASP A 126 -12.31 8.56 -4.66
CA ASP A 126 -12.45 9.96 -5.05
C ASP A 126 -11.12 10.69 -4.80
N ARG A 127 -10.30 10.86 -5.84
CA ARG A 127 -8.97 11.50 -5.74
C ARG A 127 -9.01 12.97 -5.28
N GLU A 128 -10.17 13.62 -5.32
CA GLU A 128 -10.33 15.00 -4.83
C GLU A 128 -10.69 15.07 -3.34
N LYS A 129 -11.17 13.96 -2.75
CA LYS A 129 -11.73 13.97 -1.38
C LYS A 129 -11.20 12.88 -0.46
N GLY A 130 -10.76 11.76 -1.02
CA GLY A 130 -10.36 10.57 -0.29
C GLY A 130 -8.85 10.37 -0.25
N PHE A 131 -8.40 9.72 0.81
CA PHE A 131 -7.05 9.17 0.90
C PHE A 131 -7.03 7.73 0.40
N PHE A 132 -5.89 7.29 -0.09
CA PHE A 132 -5.65 5.90 -0.42
C PHE A 132 -4.25 5.45 0.03
N ILE A 133 -4.15 4.21 0.51
CA ILE A 133 -2.89 3.54 0.82
C ILE A 133 -2.79 2.24 0.01
N ASN A 134 -1.73 2.11 -0.77
CA ASN A 134 -1.44 0.92 -1.58
C ASN A 134 -0.20 0.15 -1.13
N TYR A 135 0.73 0.80 -0.43
CA TYR A 135 1.87 0.10 0.17
C TYR A 135 1.91 0.32 1.67
N LEU A 136 1.99 -0.79 2.40
CA LEU A 136 2.33 -0.86 3.81
C LEU A 136 3.06 -2.17 4.05
N ALA A 137 4.37 -2.10 4.28
CA ALA A 137 5.21 -3.27 4.48
C ALA A 137 6.00 -3.14 5.78
N VAL A 138 6.12 -4.27 6.48
CA VAL A 138 6.91 -4.42 7.71
C VAL A 138 7.75 -5.67 7.54
N LEU A 139 9.06 -5.56 7.75
CA LEU A 139 9.98 -6.70 7.72
C LEU A 139 9.43 -7.84 8.59
N PRO A 140 9.45 -9.10 8.13
CA PRO A 140 8.92 -10.23 8.89
C PRO A 140 9.41 -10.30 10.34
N SER A 141 10.71 -10.06 10.59
CA SER A 141 11.30 -10.06 11.94
C SER A 141 10.86 -8.90 12.84
N TYR A 142 10.18 -7.88 12.30
CA TYR A 142 9.66 -6.71 13.01
C TYR A 142 8.13 -6.65 13.01
N GLN A 143 7.46 -7.69 12.49
CA GLN A 143 6.01 -7.78 12.55
C GLN A 143 5.51 -8.02 13.97
N ARG A 144 4.20 -7.77 14.19
CA ARG A 144 3.53 -7.92 15.50
C ARG A 144 4.03 -6.98 16.62
N LEU A 145 4.89 -6.01 16.29
CA LEU A 145 5.34 -4.93 17.19
C LEU A 145 4.50 -3.65 17.07
N GLY A 146 3.38 -3.68 16.34
CA GLY A 146 2.51 -2.51 16.14
C GLY A 146 2.99 -1.51 15.08
N LEU A 147 4.11 -1.79 14.38
CA LEU A 147 4.71 -0.86 13.42
C LEU A 147 3.77 -0.51 12.25
N GLY A 148 3.06 -1.50 11.72
CA GLY A 148 2.06 -1.27 10.67
C GLY A 148 0.93 -0.34 11.12
N ARG A 149 0.51 -0.41 12.39
CA ARG A 149 -0.50 0.51 12.93
C ARG A 149 0.03 1.93 13.01
N GLN A 150 1.27 2.12 13.48
CA GLN A 150 1.87 3.45 13.56
C GLN A 150 2.04 4.11 12.19
N LEU A 151 2.43 3.35 11.16
CA LEU A 151 2.49 3.84 9.77
C LEU A 151 1.10 4.19 9.22
N LEU A 152 0.09 3.38 9.57
CA LEU A 152 -1.29 3.62 9.16
C LEU A 152 -1.83 4.92 9.80
N ASP A 153 -1.54 5.15 11.08
CA ASP A 153 -2.02 6.31 11.83
C ASP A 153 -1.53 7.65 11.26
N ILE A 154 -0.45 7.69 10.47
CA ILE A 154 0.04 8.91 9.79
C ILE A 154 -1.05 9.48 8.88
N GLY A 155 -1.57 8.65 7.96
CA GLY A 155 -2.58 9.07 7.01
C GLY A 155 -3.97 9.16 7.64
N LEU A 156 -4.29 8.27 8.60
CA LEU A 156 -5.59 8.31 9.27
C LEU A 156 -5.79 9.60 10.07
N LYS A 157 -4.78 10.07 10.81
CA LYS A 157 -4.87 11.33 11.56
C LYS A 157 -5.12 12.53 10.65
N GLU A 158 -4.50 12.55 9.48
CA GLU A 158 -4.74 13.62 8.51
C GLU A 158 -6.13 13.51 7.88
N ALA A 159 -6.56 12.30 7.52
CA ALA A 159 -7.88 12.05 6.97
C ALA A 159 -8.98 12.45 7.97
N ASP A 160 -8.83 12.11 9.25
CA ASP A 160 -9.76 12.49 10.31
C ASP A 160 -9.86 14.02 10.47
N LYS A 161 -8.71 14.71 10.48
CA LYS A 161 -8.68 16.19 10.53
C LYS A 161 -9.39 16.85 9.34
N LEU A 162 -9.29 16.25 8.16
CA LEU A 162 -9.89 16.78 6.93
C LEU A 162 -11.32 16.29 6.70
N GLY A 163 -11.86 15.43 7.59
CA GLY A 163 -13.17 14.81 7.37
C GLY A 163 -13.22 13.94 6.11
N ALA A 164 -12.10 13.32 5.75
CA ALA A 164 -11.92 12.55 4.54
C ALA A 164 -11.95 11.03 4.80
N SER A 165 -12.53 10.28 3.87
CA SER A 165 -12.49 8.80 3.91
C SER A 165 -11.14 8.27 3.46
N VAL A 166 -10.79 7.06 3.90
CA VAL A 166 -9.58 6.34 3.49
C VAL A 166 -9.94 5.02 2.84
N PHE A 167 -9.40 4.76 1.66
CA PHE A 167 -9.54 3.49 0.92
C PHE A 167 -8.25 2.67 0.99
N LEU A 168 -8.36 1.35 0.87
CA LEU A 168 -7.26 0.42 0.63
C LEU A 168 -7.75 -0.92 0.07
N VAL A 169 -6.83 -1.70 -0.49
CA VAL A 169 -7.05 -3.11 -0.82
C VAL A 169 -6.20 -3.98 0.11
N ALA A 170 -6.85 -4.78 0.95
CA ALA A 170 -6.22 -5.60 1.96
C ALA A 170 -5.98 -7.04 1.47
N THR A 171 -4.78 -7.53 1.73
CA THR A 171 -4.49 -8.98 1.75
C THR A 171 -5.15 -9.63 2.97
N GLU A 172 -5.27 -10.97 2.97
CA GLU A 172 -5.75 -11.72 4.15
C GLU A 172 -4.94 -11.38 5.41
N MET A 173 -3.61 -11.32 5.28
CA MET A 173 -2.70 -11.00 6.37
C MET A 173 -2.92 -9.59 6.93
N GLY A 174 -3.20 -8.61 6.05
CA GLY A 174 -3.42 -7.21 6.44
C GLY A 174 -4.82 -6.94 6.99
N ALA A 175 -5.83 -7.71 6.60
CA ALA A 175 -7.24 -7.43 6.90
C ALA A 175 -7.52 -7.23 8.41
N GLY A 176 -6.86 -8.01 9.28
CA GLY A 176 -7.01 -7.90 10.73
C GLY A 176 -6.50 -6.56 11.29
N LEU A 177 -5.43 -5.99 10.74
CA LEU A 177 -4.92 -4.67 11.12
C LEU A 177 -5.94 -3.59 10.76
N TYR A 178 -6.42 -3.60 9.52
CA TYR A 178 -7.32 -2.56 9.00
C TYR A 178 -8.68 -2.57 9.70
N LYS A 179 -9.26 -3.75 9.98
CA LYS A 179 -10.49 -3.86 10.78
C LYS A 179 -10.34 -3.21 12.16
N LYS A 180 -9.22 -3.44 12.85
CA LYS A 180 -8.91 -2.82 14.15
C LYS A 180 -8.66 -1.31 14.07
N ALA A 181 -8.34 -0.80 12.89
CA ALA A 181 -8.20 0.62 12.64
C ALA A 181 -9.53 1.29 12.23
N GLY A 182 -10.64 0.54 12.16
CA GLY A 182 -11.97 1.07 11.83
C GLY A 182 -12.34 0.97 10.35
N PHE A 183 -11.53 0.27 9.54
CA PHE A 183 -11.91 0.00 8.15
C PHE A 183 -13.01 -1.06 8.09
N GLN A 184 -13.97 -0.81 7.21
CA GLN A 184 -15.02 -1.74 6.84
C GLN A 184 -14.76 -2.28 5.44
N GLU A 185 -15.07 -3.55 5.24
CA GLU A 185 -14.99 -4.18 3.92
C GLU A 185 -16.17 -3.71 3.06
N ILE A 186 -15.89 -3.31 1.83
CA ILE A 186 -16.90 -2.80 0.89
C ILE A 186 -17.04 -3.65 -0.37
N GLU A 187 -15.97 -4.34 -0.79
CA GLU A 187 -15.99 -5.28 -1.90
C GLU A 187 -14.90 -6.35 -1.71
N ARG A 188 -15.08 -7.52 -2.31
CA ARG A 188 -14.05 -8.55 -2.43
C ARG A 188 -13.85 -8.91 -3.89
N PHE A 189 -12.62 -9.19 -4.25
CA PHE A 189 -12.28 -9.86 -5.50
C PHE A 189 -11.22 -10.92 -5.22
N SER A 190 -11.12 -11.90 -6.10
CA SER A 190 -10.12 -12.95 -6.01
C SER A 190 -9.26 -13.02 -7.27
N ILE A 191 -8.07 -13.59 -7.15
CA ILE A 191 -7.19 -13.92 -8.27
C ILE A 191 -6.96 -15.43 -8.22
N ASP A 192 -7.23 -16.15 -9.32
CA ASP A 192 -7.06 -17.60 -9.38
C ASP A 192 -5.66 -17.97 -9.88
N ALA A 193 -4.84 -18.58 -9.03
CA ALA A 193 -3.50 -19.03 -9.41
C ALA A 193 -3.47 -20.45 -10.01
N LYS A 194 -4.60 -21.18 -10.07
CA LYS A 194 -4.66 -22.55 -10.60
C LYS A 194 -4.06 -22.73 -12.00
N PRO A 195 -4.25 -21.80 -12.97
CA PRO A 195 -3.66 -21.95 -14.30
C PRO A 195 -2.13 -22.05 -14.29
N TRP A 196 -1.48 -21.61 -13.21
CA TRP A 196 -0.02 -21.61 -13.03
C TRP A 196 0.45 -22.58 -11.93
N GLY A 197 -0.43 -23.50 -11.50
CA GLY A 197 -0.11 -24.53 -10.51
C GLY A 197 -0.27 -24.09 -9.05
N GLY A 198 -0.98 -23.00 -8.79
CA GLY A 198 -1.28 -22.53 -7.43
C GLY A 198 -2.52 -23.16 -6.80
N ASP A 199 -2.56 -23.10 -5.46
CA ASP A 199 -3.66 -23.64 -4.65
C ASP A 199 -4.80 -22.62 -4.54
N GLY A 200 -5.60 -22.55 -5.61
CA GLY A 200 -6.89 -21.85 -5.58
C GLY A 200 -6.83 -20.33 -5.66
N GLU A 201 -7.89 -19.72 -5.14
CA GLU A 201 -8.15 -18.30 -5.25
C GLU A 201 -7.53 -17.52 -4.07
N THR A 202 -6.79 -16.47 -4.39
CA THR A 202 -6.32 -15.49 -3.40
C THR A 202 -7.32 -14.35 -3.30
N VAL A 203 -7.91 -14.15 -2.12
CA VAL A 203 -8.94 -13.13 -1.88
C VAL A 203 -8.33 -11.82 -1.40
N PHE A 204 -8.76 -10.73 -2.02
CA PHE A 204 -8.47 -9.36 -1.64
C PHE A 204 -9.75 -8.66 -1.18
N ARG A 205 -9.59 -7.72 -0.24
CA ARG A 205 -10.69 -6.97 0.36
C ARG A 205 -10.50 -5.49 0.10
N SER A 206 -11.35 -4.91 -0.72
CA SER A 206 -11.48 -3.46 -0.81
C SER A 206 -12.12 -2.98 0.48
N MET A 207 -11.44 -2.06 1.17
CA MET A 207 -11.88 -1.56 2.48
C MET A 207 -11.90 -0.05 2.50
N ARG A 208 -12.87 0.51 3.24
CA ARG A 208 -13.04 1.94 3.44
C ARG A 208 -13.18 2.26 4.93
N ARG A 209 -12.56 3.34 5.35
CA ARG A 209 -12.74 3.93 6.69
C ARG A 209 -13.28 5.34 6.52
N GLU A 210 -14.42 5.62 7.14
CA GLU A 210 -14.92 6.99 7.29
C GLU A 210 -14.11 7.75 8.34
N PRO A 211 -14.00 9.09 8.23
CA PRO A 211 -13.31 9.89 9.23
C PRO A 211 -13.96 9.71 10.60
N GLN A 212 -13.12 9.52 11.62
CA GLN A 212 -13.57 9.46 13.00
C GLN A 212 -13.55 10.88 13.57
N VAL A 213 -14.73 11.47 13.74
CA VAL A 213 -14.88 12.74 14.44
C VAL A 213 -14.42 12.53 15.88
N GLU A 214 -13.38 13.24 16.32
CA GLU A 214 -13.05 13.29 17.74
C GLU A 214 -14.28 13.83 18.50
N SER A 215 -14.97 12.97 19.24
CA SER A 215 -15.98 13.43 20.17
C SER A 215 -15.30 14.30 21.24
N PRO A 216 -15.85 15.46 21.63
CA PRO A 216 -15.28 16.33 22.66
C PRO A 216 -14.98 15.63 24.01
N ASP A 217 -15.57 14.46 24.26
CA ASP A 217 -15.37 13.67 25.47
C ASP A 217 -14.02 12.93 25.53
N MET A 218 -13.33 12.71 24.40
CA MET A 218 -12.02 12.04 24.38
C MET A 218 -10.86 12.97 24.79
N GLN A 219 -11.02 14.29 24.66
CA GLN A 219 -9.98 15.26 25.03
C GLN A 219 -9.83 15.44 26.55
N ARG A 220 -10.84 15.07 27.35
CA ARG A 220 -10.80 15.18 28.83
C ARG A 220 -10.16 13.98 29.54
N GLN A 221 -9.76 12.93 28.82
CA GLN A 221 -9.13 11.74 29.41
C GLN A 221 -7.62 11.66 29.15
N SER A 222 -7.05 12.66 28.47
CA SER A 222 -5.61 12.74 28.16
C SER A 222 -4.91 13.97 28.74
N GLU A 223 -5.58 14.74 29.61
CA GLU A 223 -4.96 15.73 30.51
C GLU A 223 -4.80 15.12 31.92
#